data_AF-A0A6V6YMW4-F1
#
_entry.id   AF-A0A6V6YMW4-F1
#
_cell.length_a   1.000
_cell.length_b   1.000
_cell.length_c   1.000
_cell.angle_alpha   90.00
_cell.angle_beta   90.00
_cell.angle_gamma   90.00
#
_symmetry.space_group_name_H-M   'P 1'
#
loop_
_entity.id
_entity.type
_entity.pdbx_description
1 polymer ?
#
loop_
_entity_poly.entity_id
_entity_poly.type
_entity_poly.pdbx_seq_one_letter_code
_entity_poly.pdbx_strand_id
1 'polypeptide(L)'
;MSSNEFVNLNMVRYKNEIALKTLGKRIKAERLKLGLEIEDLAAMTGFSYNTISNIENGYETYVTYFIEVCFALGVHPKYIMDEEFNLKPRFPLPASRLEKSRLTNRIKALIDAGYFKNERLASDVTEKLSSDHNLDFESKNVSVILVRFVKSTVLKITKVGNRNLYSKR
;
A
#
# COMPACT_ATOMS: atom_id res chain seq x y z
N MET A 1 6.11 11.56 35.18
CA MET A 1 5.79 11.56 33.73
C MET A 1 4.47 10.86 33.58
N SER A 2 3.46 11.56 33.07
CA SER A 2 2.07 11.10 33.05
C SER A 2 1.82 10.16 31.88
N SER A 3 0.94 9.17 32.04
CA SER A 3 0.46 8.29 30.96
C SER A 3 -0.03 9.06 29.72
N ASN A 4 -0.46 10.32 29.90
CA ASN A 4 -0.84 11.20 28.79
C ASN A 4 0.34 11.68 27.93
N GLU A 5 1.56 11.80 28.48
CA GLU A 5 2.75 12.17 27.70
C GLU A 5 3.18 11.02 26.78
N PHE A 6 3.05 9.77 27.22
CA PHE A 6 3.39 8.58 26.43
C PHE A 6 2.45 8.36 25.23
N VAL A 7 1.15 8.64 25.39
CA VAL A 7 0.19 8.54 24.28
C VAL A 7 0.45 9.63 23.24
N ASN A 8 0.78 10.84 23.67
CA ASN A 8 1.08 11.97 22.77
C ASN A 8 2.35 11.73 21.92
N LEU A 9 3.43 11.17 22.50
CA LEU A 9 4.66 10.87 21.76
C LEU A 9 4.49 9.77 20.68
N ASN A 10 3.53 8.86 20.84
CA ASN A 10 3.26 7.80 19.87
C ASN A 10 2.37 8.26 18.70
N MET A 11 1.47 9.22 18.90
CA MET A 11 0.60 9.76 17.85
C MET A 11 1.33 10.63 16.83
N VAL A 12 2.41 11.33 17.25
CA VAL A 12 3.28 12.11 16.37
C VAL A 12 3.98 11.23 15.33
N ARG A 13 4.20 9.94 15.64
CA ARG A 13 5.03 9.07 14.80
C ARG A 13 4.37 8.56 13.52
N TYR A 14 3.05 8.67 13.32
CA TYR A 14 2.39 8.10 12.13
C TYR A 14 1.90 9.13 11.11
N LYS A 15 1.88 10.41 11.47
CA LYS A 15 1.33 11.48 10.64
C LYS A 15 2.41 12.10 9.74
N ASN A 16 2.00 12.62 8.59
CA ASN A 16 2.82 13.53 7.79
C ASN A 16 2.33 14.95 8.08
N GLU A 17 2.88 15.57 9.13
CA GLU A 17 2.43 16.88 9.60
C GLU A 17 2.57 17.97 8.54
N ILE A 18 3.59 17.88 7.69
CA ILE A 18 3.81 18.84 6.60
C ILE A 18 2.65 18.74 5.61
N ALA A 19 2.32 17.53 5.16
CA ALA A 19 1.22 17.31 4.22
C ALA A 19 -0.12 17.75 4.82
N LEU A 20 -0.41 17.36 6.07
CA LEU A 20 -1.67 17.73 6.74
C LEU A 20 -1.80 19.25 6.91
N LYS A 21 -0.74 19.95 7.33
CA LYS A 21 -0.74 21.41 7.44
C LYS A 21 -0.97 22.10 6.08
N THR A 22 -0.37 21.58 5.01
CA THR A 22 -0.59 22.10 3.66
C THR A 22 -2.04 21.94 3.23
N LEU A 23 -2.61 20.75 3.38
CA LEU A 23 -4.01 20.48 3.02
C LEU A 23 -4.99 21.30 3.88
N GLY A 24 -4.74 21.40 5.18
CA GLY A 24 -5.54 22.20 6.11
C GLY A 24 -5.58 23.68 5.74
N LYS A 25 -4.43 24.26 5.36
CA LYS A 25 -4.36 25.64 4.86
C LYS A 25 -5.16 25.86 3.58
N ARG A 26 -5.15 24.88 2.66
CA ARG A 26 -5.94 24.96 1.41
C ARG A 26 -7.44 24.89 1.69
N ILE A 27 -7.88 24.00 2.57
CA ILE A 27 -9.27 23.96 3.05
C ILE A 27 -9.70 25.31 3.65
N LYS A 28 -8.88 25.85 4.57
CA LYS A 28 -9.13 27.15 5.19
C LYS A 28 -9.23 28.26 4.15
N ALA A 29 -8.36 28.26 3.16
CA ALA A 29 -8.39 29.25 2.09
C ALA A 29 -9.69 29.18 1.27
N GLU A 30 -10.16 27.98 0.90
CA GLU A 30 -11.42 27.83 0.19
C GLU A 30 -12.63 28.24 1.04
N ARG A 31 -12.66 27.88 2.33
CA ARG A 31 -13.70 28.33 3.25
C ARG A 31 -13.77 29.86 3.31
N LEU A 32 -12.62 30.52 3.47
CA LEU A 32 -12.55 31.97 3.54
C LEU A 32 -12.93 32.65 2.21
N LYS A 33 -12.61 32.05 1.06
CA LYS A 33 -13.07 32.55 -0.26
C LYS A 33 -14.58 32.55 -0.40
N LEU A 34 -15.27 31.60 0.22
CA LEU A 34 -16.73 31.51 0.27
C LEU A 34 -17.34 32.43 1.35
N GLY A 35 -16.52 33.11 2.17
CA GLY A 35 -16.99 33.97 3.26
C GLY A 35 -17.62 33.20 4.41
N LEU A 36 -17.31 31.91 4.57
CA LEU A 36 -17.86 31.04 5.60
C LEU A 36 -17.00 31.08 6.88
N GLU A 37 -17.66 31.05 8.04
CA GLU A 37 -17.02 30.79 9.32
C GLU A 37 -16.85 29.28 9.58
N ILE A 38 -16.07 28.92 10.60
CA ILE A 38 -15.87 27.51 10.96
C ILE A 38 -17.21 26.86 11.38
N GLU A 39 -18.06 27.62 12.06
CA GLU A 39 -19.40 27.25 12.49
C GLU A 39 -20.32 26.90 11.33
N ASP A 40 -20.22 27.62 10.21
CA ASP A 40 -21.00 27.32 9.01
C ASP A 40 -20.60 25.96 8.43
N LEU A 41 -19.28 25.73 8.31
CA LEU A 41 -18.76 24.47 7.79
C LEU A 41 -19.08 23.29 8.74
N ALA A 42 -19.08 23.54 10.05
CA ALA A 42 -19.53 22.58 11.06
C ALA A 42 -21.02 22.25 10.89
N ALA A 43 -21.88 23.25 10.66
CA ALA A 43 -23.31 23.04 10.41
C ALA A 43 -23.56 22.27 9.10
N MET A 44 -22.81 22.57 8.04
CA MET A 44 -22.94 21.93 6.73
C MET A 44 -22.49 20.46 6.73
N THR A 45 -21.50 20.13 7.56
CA THR A 45 -20.92 18.77 7.65
C THR A 45 -21.50 17.94 8.79
N GLY A 46 -22.13 18.57 9.78
CA GLY A 46 -22.51 17.95 11.05
C GLY A 46 -21.33 17.66 11.98
N PHE A 47 -20.13 18.16 11.67
CA PHE A 47 -18.95 18.00 12.52
C PHE A 47 -18.88 19.05 13.63
N SER A 48 -18.10 18.78 14.67
CA SER A 48 -17.86 19.79 15.71
C SER A 48 -16.97 20.92 15.18
N TYR A 49 -17.11 22.12 15.75
CA TYR A 49 -16.19 23.25 15.51
C TYR A 49 -14.72 22.82 15.63
N ASN A 50 -14.39 22.07 16.70
CA ASN A 50 -13.03 21.60 16.95
C ASN A 50 -12.54 20.63 15.87
N THR A 51 -13.43 19.81 15.30
CA THR A 51 -13.08 18.93 14.18
C THR A 51 -12.66 19.75 12.97
N ILE A 52 -13.45 20.75 12.58
CA ILE A 52 -13.12 21.65 11.46
C ILE A 52 -11.82 22.40 11.75
N SER A 53 -11.67 22.97 12.95
CA SER A 53 -10.45 23.66 13.37
C SER A 53 -9.22 22.73 13.32
N ASN A 54 -9.34 21.48 13.76
CA ASN A 54 -8.25 20.50 13.69
C ASN A 54 -7.88 20.14 12.25
N ILE A 55 -8.85 20.07 11.34
CA ILE A 55 -8.60 19.86 9.91
C ILE A 55 -7.81 21.03 9.33
N GLU A 56 -8.26 22.26 9.56
CA GLU A 56 -7.59 23.47 9.02
C GLU A 56 -6.17 23.65 9.56
N ASN A 57 -5.92 23.22 10.79
CA ASN A 57 -4.61 23.27 11.42
C ASN A 57 -3.71 22.05 11.12
N GLY A 58 -4.22 21.05 10.39
CA GLY A 58 -3.46 19.87 9.98
C GLY A 58 -3.25 18.83 11.09
N TYR A 59 -4.13 18.78 12.09
CA TYR A 59 -4.10 17.78 13.17
C TYR A 59 -4.95 16.54 12.87
N GLU A 60 -5.95 16.69 12.00
CA GLU A 60 -6.86 15.61 11.61
C GLU A 60 -6.21 14.63 10.60
N THR A 61 -6.57 13.35 10.69
CA THR A 61 -6.05 12.24 9.90
C THR A 61 -7.09 11.40 9.18
N TYR A 62 -8.38 11.56 9.48
CA TYR A 62 -9.43 10.79 8.83
C TYR A 62 -9.74 11.33 7.43
N VAL A 63 -9.49 10.51 6.40
CA VAL A 63 -9.79 10.83 5.00
C VAL A 63 -11.27 11.15 4.78
N THR A 64 -12.17 10.49 5.51
CA THR A 64 -13.61 10.77 5.46
C THR A 64 -13.92 12.23 5.80
N TYR A 65 -13.35 12.78 6.88
CA TYR A 65 -13.59 14.18 7.26
C TYR A 65 -13.07 15.14 6.20
N PHE A 66 -11.90 14.85 5.63
CA PHE A 66 -11.35 15.62 4.52
C PHE A 66 -12.31 15.65 3.30
N ILE A 67 -12.87 14.49 2.93
CA ILE A 67 -13.80 14.39 1.79
C ILE A 67 -15.09 15.15 2.05
N GLU A 68 -15.72 14.96 3.21
CA GLU A 68 -16.97 15.64 3.55
C GLU A 68 -16.81 17.16 3.62
N VAL A 69 -15.68 17.64 4.15
CA VAL A 69 -15.35 19.08 4.12
C VAL A 69 -15.17 19.60 2.69
N CYS A 70 -14.51 18.84 1.81
CA CYS A 70 -14.41 19.21 0.41
C CYS A 70 -15.80 19.31 -0.26
N PHE A 71 -16.69 18.36 0.02
CA PHE A 71 -18.06 18.37 -0.50
C PHE A 71 -18.86 19.57 0.02
N ALA A 72 -18.77 19.87 1.31
CA ALA A 72 -19.41 21.05 1.89
C ALA A 72 -18.91 22.36 1.26
N LEU A 73 -17.62 22.44 0.94
CA LEU A 73 -17.03 23.58 0.23
C LEU A 73 -17.31 23.58 -1.29
N GLY A 74 -17.99 22.56 -1.83
CA GLY A 74 -18.25 22.43 -3.27
C GLY A 74 -16.99 22.22 -4.12
N VAL A 75 -15.90 21.75 -3.51
CA VAL A 75 -14.62 21.53 -4.19
C VAL A 75 -14.32 20.04 -4.32
N HIS A 76 -13.75 19.64 -5.45
CA HIS A 76 -13.32 18.25 -5.63
C HIS A 76 -12.05 17.97 -4.80
N PRO A 77 -11.96 16.86 -4.05
CA PRO A 77 -10.78 16.52 -3.22
C PRO A 77 -9.44 16.58 -3.97
N LYS A 78 -9.42 16.15 -5.24
CA LYS A 78 -8.27 16.27 -6.15
C LYS A 78 -7.69 17.69 -6.19
N TYR A 79 -8.54 18.72 -6.27
CA TYR A 79 -8.08 20.11 -6.33
C TYR A 79 -7.38 20.51 -5.03
N ILE A 80 -7.88 20.11 -3.86
CA ILE A 80 -7.21 20.40 -2.59
C ILE A 80 -5.90 19.63 -2.46
N MET A 81 -5.83 18.41 -3.01
CA MET A 81 -4.63 17.57 -3.03
C MET A 81 -3.63 17.89 -4.15
N ASP A 82 -3.94 18.85 -5.03
CA ASP A 82 -3.08 19.25 -6.16
C ASP A 82 -1.91 20.11 -5.65
N GLU A 83 -0.99 19.44 -4.96
CA GLU A 83 0.21 19.96 -4.33
C GLU A 83 1.36 18.98 -4.52
N GLU A 84 2.59 19.52 -4.61
CA GLU A 84 3.77 18.69 -4.72
C GLU A 84 4.12 18.05 -3.36
N PHE A 85 3.99 16.72 -3.29
CA PHE A 85 4.42 15.93 -2.14
C PHE A 85 5.67 15.12 -2.47
N ASN A 86 6.57 14.96 -1.49
CA ASN A 86 7.71 14.07 -1.62
C ASN A 86 7.25 12.60 -1.62
N LEU A 87 7.31 11.95 -2.78
CA LEU A 87 6.89 10.57 -3.01
C LEU A 87 7.95 9.55 -2.53
N LYS A 88 8.36 9.64 -1.27
CA LYS A 88 9.26 8.67 -0.64
C LYS A 88 8.53 7.89 0.44
N PRO A 89 8.66 6.55 0.46
CA PRO A 89 8.11 5.77 1.55
C PRO A 89 8.84 6.11 2.85
N ARG A 90 8.11 6.10 3.97
CA ARG A 90 8.69 6.31 5.31
C ARG A 90 9.82 5.32 5.59
N PHE A 91 9.67 4.08 5.13
CA PHE A 91 10.70 3.06 5.18
C PHE A 91 10.81 2.42 3.80
N PRO A 92 12.02 2.33 3.21
CA PRO A 92 12.20 1.62 1.95
C PRO A 92 11.87 0.14 2.14
N LEU A 93 11.39 -0.51 1.07
CA LEU A 93 11.10 -1.94 1.12
C LEU A 93 12.41 -2.72 1.38
N PRO A 94 12.49 -3.58 2.41
CA PRO A 94 13.70 -4.36 2.68
C PRO A 94 14.09 -5.25 1.49
N ALA A 95 15.40 -5.41 1.24
CA ALA A 95 15.92 -6.20 0.12
C ALA A 95 15.34 -7.63 0.08
N SER A 96 15.21 -8.29 1.23
CA SER A 96 14.63 -9.64 1.34
C SER A 96 13.16 -9.71 0.87
N ARG A 97 12.38 -8.64 1.09
CA ARG A 97 10.98 -8.54 0.63
C ARG A 97 10.91 -8.21 -0.86
N LEU A 98 11.81 -7.35 -1.33
CA LEU A 98 11.95 -7.02 -2.74
C LEU A 98 12.27 -8.27 -3.57
N GLU A 99 13.23 -9.08 -3.14
CA GLU A 99 13.61 -10.33 -3.82
C GLU A 99 12.51 -11.39 -3.81
N LYS A 100 11.74 -11.51 -2.72
CA LYS A 100 10.60 -12.45 -2.66
C LYS A 100 9.47 -12.06 -3.62
N SER A 101 9.18 -10.76 -3.73
CA SER A 101 8.21 -10.23 -4.70
C SER A 101 8.68 -10.51 -6.14
N ARG A 102 9.97 -10.27 -6.43
CA ARG A 102 10.59 -10.56 -7.73
C ARG A 102 10.54 -12.04 -8.08
N LEU A 103 10.88 -12.94 -7.15
CA LEU A 103 10.85 -14.39 -7.39
C LEU A 103 9.43 -14.89 -7.74
N THR A 104 8.42 -14.39 -7.04
CA THR A 104 7.01 -14.73 -7.34
C THR A 104 6.62 -14.29 -8.75
N ASN A 105 6.98 -13.05 -9.12
CA ASN A 105 6.70 -12.53 -10.46
C ASN A 105 7.47 -13.26 -11.56
N ARG A 106 8.73 -13.66 -11.32
CA ARG A 106 9.52 -14.45 -12.27
C ARG A 106 8.92 -15.84 -12.50
N ILE A 107 8.49 -16.53 -11.43
CA ILE A 107 7.78 -17.81 -11.56
C ILE A 107 6.46 -17.62 -12.32
N LYS A 108 5.71 -16.55 -12.03
CA LYS A 108 4.49 -16.22 -12.78
C LYS A 108 4.78 -16.03 -14.27
N ALA A 109 5.84 -15.30 -14.63
CA ALA A 109 6.24 -15.12 -16.02
C ALA A 109 6.56 -16.46 -16.71
N LEU A 110 7.19 -17.42 -16.02
CA LEU A 110 7.41 -18.77 -16.55
C LEU A 110 6.08 -19.54 -16.78
N ILE A 111 5.10 -19.39 -15.88
CA ILE A 111 3.76 -19.97 -16.04
C ILE A 111 3.04 -19.38 -17.27
N ASP A 112 3.13 -18.06 -17.43
CA ASP A 112 2.51 -17.33 -18.53
C ASP A 112 3.20 -17.66 -19.86
N ALA A 113 4.53 -17.80 -19.87
CA ALA A 113 5.32 -18.26 -21.00
C ALA A 113 5.13 -19.75 -21.35
N GLY A 114 4.33 -20.50 -20.57
CA GLY A 114 4.02 -21.89 -20.84
C GLY A 114 5.10 -22.90 -20.44
N TYR A 115 6.06 -22.51 -19.60
CA TYR A 115 7.12 -23.41 -19.12
C TYR A 115 6.58 -24.65 -18.37
N PHE A 116 5.42 -24.48 -17.73
CA PHE A 116 4.70 -25.51 -16.97
C PHE A 116 3.67 -26.30 -17.82
N LYS A 117 3.70 -26.20 -19.16
CA LYS A 117 2.91 -27.11 -20.02
C LYS A 117 3.30 -28.58 -19.80
N ASN A 118 4.59 -28.81 -19.57
CA ASN A 118 5.13 -30.10 -19.13
C ASN A 118 5.36 -30.07 -17.62
N GLU A 119 5.39 -31.25 -17.00
CA GLU A 119 5.70 -31.39 -15.59
C GLU A 119 7.13 -30.94 -15.27
N ARG A 120 7.28 -30.12 -14.22
CA ARG A 120 8.56 -29.57 -13.78
C ARG A 120 8.80 -29.82 -12.30
N LEU A 121 10.03 -30.15 -11.93
CA LEU A 121 10.47 -30.15 -10.54
C LEU A 121 10.79 -28.73 -10.08
N ALA A 122 10.81 -28.52 -8.76
CA ALA A 122 11.28 -27.27 -8.19
C ALA A 122 12.76 -26.99 -8.55
N SER A 123 13.58 -28.04 -8.76
CA SER A 123 14.95 -27.92 -9.27
C SER A 123 14.99 -27.37 -10.69
N ASP A 124 14.17 -27.89 -11.60
CA ASP A 124 14.13 -27.46 -13.00
C ASP A 124 13.70 -26.00 -13.14
N VAL A 125 12.80 -25.56 -12.25
CA VAL A 125 12.37 -24.15 -12.18
C VAL A 125 13.49 -23.28 -11.61
N THR A 126 14.21 -23.75 -10.58
CA THR A 126 15.39 -23.07 -10.04
C THR A 126 16.46 -22.88 -11.11
N GLU A 127 16.84 -23.95 -11.81
CA GLU A 127 17.86 -23.91 -12.88
C GLU A 127 17.46 -22.93 -14.00
N LYS A 128 16.19 -22.98 -14.43
CA LYS A 128 15.67 -22.06 -15.44
C LYS A 128 15.72 -20.61 -14.98
N LEU A 129 15.30 -20.32 -13.75
CA LEU A 129 15.35 -18.97 -13.19
C LEU A 129 16.78 -18.46 -13.05
N SER A 130 17.70 -19.32 -12.62
CA SER A 130 19.12 -18.96 -12.48
C SER A 130 19.76 -18.65 -13.83
N SER A 131 19.45 -19.45 -14.85
CA SER A 131 19.92 -19.21 -16.21
C SER A 131 19.33 -17.92 -16.82
N ASP A 132 18.03 -17.66 -16.64
CA ASP A 132 17.35 -16.53 -17.27
C ASP A 132 17.69 -15.18 -16.61
N HIS A 133 18.10 -15.19 -15.35
CA HIS A 133 18.31 -13.96 -14.57
C HIS A 133 19.73 -13.78 -14.03
N ASN A 134 20.63 -14.74 -14.26
CA ASN A 134 22.00 -14.74 -13.75
C ASN A 134 22.04 -14.51 -12.22
N LEU A 135 21.22 -15.26 -11.49
CA LEU A 135 21.03 -15.16 -10.03
C LEU A 135 20.87 -16.54 -9.40
N ASP A 136 21.39 -16.74 -8.19
CA ASP A 136 21.19 -17.99 -7.46
C ASP A 136 19.86 -17.99 -6.70
N PHE A 137 19.09 -19.07 -6.86
CA PHE A 137 17.83 -19.27 -6.15
C PHE A 137 17.87 -20.58 -5.36
N GLU A 138 17.46 -20.54 -4.10
CA GLU A 138 17.29 -21.77 -3.33
C GLU A 138 15.99 -22.49 -3.76
N SER A 139 16.10 -23.76 -4.11
CA SER A 139 14.93 -24.58 -4.51
C SER A 139 13.83 -24.62 -3.43
N LYS A 140 14.18 -24.50 -2.15
CA LYS A 140 13.21 -24.40 -1.04
C LYS A 140 12.27 -23.19 -1.20
N ASN A 141 12.81 -22.03 -1.61
CA ASN A 141 12.03 -20.81 -1.79
C ASN A 141 11.14 -20.90 -3.03
N VAL A 142 11.63 -21.52 -4.10
CA VAL A 142 10.87 -21.81 -5.32
C VAL A 142 9.71 -22.76 -5.00
N SER A 143 9.97 -23.86 -4.30
CA SER A 143 8.96 -24.84 -3.90
C SER A 143 7.83 -24.21 -3.06
N VAL A 144 8.17 -23.35 -2.09
CA VAL A 144 7.17 -22.63 -1.29
C VAL A 144 6.24 -21.77 -2.16
N ILE A 145 6.76 -21.15 -3.22
CA ILE A 145 5.95 -20.33 -4.14
C ILE A 145 5.10 -21.19 -5.07
N LEU A 146 5.65 -22.28 -5.62
CA LEU A 146 4.91 -23.21 -6.46
C LEU A 146 3.71 -23.82 -5.71
N VAL A 147 3.90 -24.22 -4.45
CA VAL A 147 2.80 -24.70 -3.59
C VAL A 147 1.71 -23.65 -3.42
N ARG A 148 2.04 -22.36 -3.35
CA ARG A 148 1.03 -21.28 -3.29
C ARG A 148 0.23 -21.19 -4.58
N PHE A 149 0.88 -21.32 -5.74
CA PHE A 149 0.19 -21.35 -7.04
C PHE A 149 -0.69 -22.60 -7.21
N VAL A 150 -0.33 -23.72 -6.59
CA VAL A 150 -1.21 -24.90 -6.51
C VAL A 150 -2.44 -24.61 -5.66
N LYS A 151 -2.27 -23.97 -4.49
CA LYS A 151 -3.38 -23.56 -3.60
C LYS A 151 -4.31 -22.55 -4.27
N SER A 152 -3.77 -21.64 -5.08
CA SER A 152 -4.54 -20.67 -5.87
C SER A 152 -5.03 -21.23 -7.21
N THR A 153 -5.05 -22.56 -7.37
CA THR A 153 -5.54 -23.30 -8.56
C THR A 153 -4.90 -22.93 -9.91
N VAL A 154 -3.76 -22.25 -9.92
CA VAL A 154 -3.00 -21.92 -11.14
C VAL A 154 -2.18 -23.13 -11.62
N LEU A 155 -1.62 -23.88 -10.68
CA LEU A 155 -0.86 -25.10 -10.93
C LEU A 155 -1.55 -26.31 -10.31
N LYS A 156 -1.18 -27.51 -10.78
CA LYS A 156 -1.46 -28.79 -10.12
C LYS A 156 -0.14 -29.45 -9.72
N ILE A 157 -0.25 -30.36 -8.76
CA ILE A 157 0.87 -31.13 -8.23
C ILE A 157 0.64 -32.62 -8.50
N THR A 158 1.64 -33.29 -9.06
CA THR A 158 1.71 -34.75 -9.23
C THR A 158 2.83 -35.25 -8.34
N LYS A 159 2.58 -36.27 -7.51
CA LYS A 159 3.60 -36.85 -6.63
C LYS A 159 4.23 -38.08 -7.28
N VAL A 160 5.55 -38.06 -7.45
CA VAL A 160 6.32 -39.20 -7.96
C VAL A 160 7.40 -39.55 -6.94
N GLY A 161 7.16 -40.63 -6.19
CA GLY A 161 7.98 -40.99 -5.03
C GLY A 161 8.00 -39.88 -3.97
N ASN A 162 9.20 -39.42 -3.62
CA ASN A 162 9.41 -38.32 -2.67
C ASN A 162 9.47 -36.93 -3.34
N ARG A 163 9.20 -36.83 -4.65
CA ARG A 163 9.30 -35.58 -5.41
C ARG A 163 7.94 -35.07 -5.86
N ASN A 164 7.81 -33.75 -5.88
CA ASN A 164 6.63 -33.04 -6.36
C ASN A 164 6.90 -32.46 -7.75
N LEU A 165 6.06 -32.83 -8.71
CA LEU A 165 6.04 -32.30 -10.06
C LEU A 165 4.91 -31.28 -10.19
N TYR A 166 5.20 -30.16 -10.83
CA TYR A 166 4.28 -29.05 -11.01
C TYR A 166 3.96 -28.89 -12.50
N SER A 167 2.68 -28.77 -12.83
CA SER A 167 2.22 -28.46 -14.20
C SER A 167 1.06 -27.48 -14.16
N LYS A 168 0.84 -26.76 -15.26
CA LYS A 168 -0.30 -25.86 -15.40
C LYS A 168 -1.59 -26.68 -15.35
N ARG A 169 -2.60 -26.16 -14.64
CA ARG A 169 -3.93 -26.75 -14.68
C ARG A 169 -4.55 -26.63 -16.06
#